data_AF-A0A376AIV0-F1
#
_entry.id   AF-A0A376AIV0-F1
#
_cell.length_a   1.000
_cell.length_b   1.000
_cell.length_c   1.000
_cell.angle_alpha   90.00
_cell.angle_beta   90.00
_cell.angle_gamma   90.00
#
_symmetry.space_group_name_H-M   'P 1'
#
loop_
_entity.id
_entity.type
_entity.pdbx_description
1 polymer ?
#
loop_
_entity_poly.entity_id
_entity_poly.type
_entity_poly.pdbx_seq_one_letter_code
_entity_poly.pdbx_strand_id
1 'polypeptide(L)' 'MEALARLAMDGDADARRMRVEIVSTWPEVVFLFEDGTAHRFQSVGTLSGHWQMLGHRRATTINGAALADAIIELFGGRK' A
#
# COMPACT_ATOMS: atom_id res chain seq x y z
N MET A 1 6.43 7.99 0.68
CA MET A 1 6.57 7.56 -0.73
C MET A 1 7.93 6.93 -1.02
N GLU A 2 9.05 7.46 -0.51
CA GLU A 2 10.39 6.87 -0.72
C GLU A 2 10.52 5.41 -0.23
N ALA A 3 9.92 5.06 0.91
CA ALA A 3 9.95 3.70 1.45
C ALA A 3 9.26 2.67 0.54
N LEU A 4 8.13 3.03 -0.09
CA LEU A 4 7.39 2.15 -1.01
C LEU A 4 8.15 1.96 -2.33
N ALA A 5 8.75 3.03 -2.84
CA ALA A 5 9.58 2.97 -4.03
C ALA A 5 10.84 2.13 -3.81
N ARG A 6 11.50 2.24 -2.65
CA ARG A 6 12.65 1.38 -2.31
C ARG A 6 12.24 -0.09 -2.16
N LEU A 7 11.13 -0.36 -1.48
CA LEU A 7 10.63 -1.72 -1.31
C LEU A 7 10.28 -2.39 -2.66
N ALA A 8 9.74 -1.62 -3.61
CA ALA A 8 9.47 -2.08 -4.97
C ALA A 8 10.74 -2.20 -5.83
N MET A 9 11.73 -1.32 -5.67
CA MET A 9 12.95 -1.27 -6.49
C MET A 9 14.07 -2.20 -6.01
N ASP A 10 14.16 -2.52 -4.71
CA ASP A 10 15.18 -3.44 -4.18
C ASP A 10 14.96 -4.90 -4.64
N GLY A 11 13.88 -5.17 -5.39
CA GLY A 11 13.59 -6.50 -5.92
C GLY A 11 13.26 -7.50 -4.82
N ASP A 12 12.88 -7.01 -3.64
CA ASP A 12 12.54 -7.85 -2.50
C ASP A 12 11.36 -8.73 -2.88
N ALA A 13 11.58 -10.04 -2.86
CA ALA A 13 10.56 -11.02 -3.21
C ALA A 13 9.34 -10.90 -2.29
N ASP A 14 9.54 -10.45 -1.05
CA ASP A 14 8.46 -10.22 -0.09
C ASP A 14 7.60 -9.01 -0.51
N ALA A 15 8.22 -8.00 -1.12
CA ALA A 15 7.52 -6.83 -1.65
C ALA A 15 6.66 -7.12 -2.87
N ARG A 16 7.01 -8.13 -3.66
CA ARG A 16 6.17 -8.55 -4.78
C ARG A 16 5.01 -9.45 -4.33
N ARG A 17 5.15 -10.14 -3.19
CA ARG A 17 4.11 -11.02 -2.62
C ARG A 17 3.08 -10.29 -1.75
N MET A 18 3.39 -9.07 -1.30
CA MET A 18 2.45 -8.29 -0.48
C MET A 18 1.23 -7.78 -1.27
N ARG A 19 0.27 -7.24 -0.53
CA ARG A 19 -0.88 -6.50 -1.07
C ARG A 19 -0.88 -5.10 -0.48
N VAL A 20 -1.22 -4.11 -1.30
CA VAL A 20 -1.37 -2.71 -0.87
C VAL A 20 -2.85 -2.36 -0.93
N GLU A 21 -3.42 -1.88 0.17
CA GLU A 21 -4.77 -1.33 0.20
C GLU A 21 -4.72 0.19 0.27
N ILE A 22 -5.41 0.83 -0.67
CA ILE A 22 -5.73 2.25 -0.61
C ILE A 22 -7.16 2.38 -0.13
N VAL A 23 -7.36 2.96 1.04
CA VAL A 23 -8.71 3.19 1.57
C VAL A 23 -9.24 4.49 0.98
N SER A 24 -10.43 4.46 0.40
CA SER A 24 -11.04 5.64 -0.24
C SER A 24 -11.92 6.42 0.71
N THR A 25 -12.42 5.79 1.78
CA THR A 25 -13.26 6.44 2.78
C THR A 25 -12.46 7.09 3.90
N TRP A 26 -11.16 6.81 3.99
CA TRP A 26 -10.23 7.29 5.02
C TRP A 26 -8.87 7.54 4.36
N PRO A 27 -8.09 8.54 4.79
CA PRO A 27 -6.70 8.73 4.35
C PRO A 27 -5.78 7.66 4.97
N GLU A 28 -5.98 6.41 4.57
CA GLU A 28 -5.26 5.23 5.04
C GLU A 28 -4.64 4.47 3.86
N VAL A 29 -3.39 4.05 4.04
CA VAL A 29 -2.71 3.04 3.21
C VAL A 29 -2.30 1.86 4.08
N VAL A 30 -2.55 0.64 3.61
CA VAL A 30 -2.20 -0.59 4.33
C VAL A 30 -1.30 -1.47 3.48
N PHE A 31 -0.24 -1.98 4.08
CA PHE A 31 0.60 -3.05 3.52
C PHE A 31 0.24 -4.35 4.22
N LEU A 32 -0.23 -5.34 3.46
CA LEU A 32 -0.53 -6.68 3.94
C LEU A 32 0.54 -7.65 3.44
N PHE A 33 1.26 -8.24 4.37
CA PHE A 33 2.33 -9.19 4.12
C PHE A 33 1.78 -10.63 4.06
N GLU A 34 2.56 -11.55 3.51
CA GLU A 34 2.16 -12.95 3.30
C GLU A 34 1.93 -13.69 4.61
N ASP A 35 2.66 -13.31 5.67
CA ASP A 35 2.51 -13.81 7.04
C ASP A 35 1.21 -13.33 7.72
N GLY A 36 0.41 -12.51 7.04
CA GLY A 36 -0.81 -11.91 7.57
C GLY A 36 -0.58 -10.62 8.38
N THR A 37 0.67 -10.18 8.53
CA THR A 37 0.99 -8.91 9.19
C THR A 37 0.49 -7.74 8.36
N ALA A 38 -0.07 -6.73 9.03
CA ALA A 38 -0.57 -5.52 8.37
C ALA A 38 0.08 -4.26 8.96
N HIS A 39 0.76 -3.49 8.12
CA HIS A 39 1.29 -2.18 8.48
C HIS A 39 0.37 -1.08 7.94
N ARG A 40 -0.17 -0.24 8.84
CA ARG A 40 -1.10 0.84 8.49
C ARG A 40 -0.42 2.19 8.60
N PHE A 41 -0.61 3.00 7.56
CA PHE A 41 -0.21 4.39 7.52
C PHE A 41 -1.45 5.26 7.41
N GLN A 42 -1.62 6.18 8.36
CA GLN A 42 -2.74 7.10 8.44
C GLN A 42 -2.21 8.51 8.72
N SER A 43 -3.01 9.54 8.45
CA SER A 43 -2.68 10.90 8.86
C SER A 43 -2.50 11.01 10.38
N VAL A 44 -1.51 11.78 10.83
CA VAL A 44 -1.29 12.08 12.25
C VAL A 44 -2.55 12.71 12.85
N GLY A 45 -2.96 12.23 14.03
CA GLY A 45 -4.21 12.67 14.70
C GLY A 45 -5.46 11.87 14.31
N THR A 46 -5.33 10.87 13.44
CA THR A 46 -6.44 9.96 13.09
C THR A 46 -6.55 8.85 14.15
N LEU A 47 -7.73 8.68 14.73
CA LEU A 47 -8.00 7.59 15.68
C LEU A 47 -8.25 6.28 14.91
N SER A 48 -7.30 5.35 15.00
CA SER A 48 -7.48 3.98 14.49
C SER A 48 -8.61 3.31 15.26
N GLY A 49 -9.78 3.10 14.62
CA GLY A 49 -10.87 2.31 15.18
C GLY A 49 -12.17 3.06 15.52
N HIS A 50 -12.24 4.37 15.31
CA HIS A 50 -13.54 5.06 15.38
C HIS A 50 -14.40 4.75 14.16
N TRP A 51 -15.67 4.40 14.38
CA TRP A 51 -16.67 4.34 13.31
C TRP A 51 -16.73 5.71 12.64
N GLN A 52 -16.41 5.78 11.35
CA GLN A 52 -16.48 7.05 10.63
C GLN A 52 -17.91 7.38 10.24
N MET A 53 -18.22 8.66 10.32
CA MET A 53 -19.50 9.24 9.91
C MET A 53 -19.84 8.92 8.43
N LEU A 54 -18.82 8.64 7.60
CA LEU A 54 -18.93 8.39 6.16
C LEU A 54 -19.29 6.94 5.78
N GLY A 55 -19.60 6.07 6.74
CA GLY A 55 -20.10 4.71 6.48
C GLY A 55 -19.01 3.63 6.34
N HIS A 56 -19.33 2.54 5.63
CA HIS A 56 -18.48 1.34 5.55
C HIS A 56 -17.09 1.63 4.95
N ARG A 57 -16.07 0.93 5.44
CA ARG A 57 -14.72 0.96 4.87
C ARG A 57 -14.75 0.47 3.43
N ARG A 58 -14.28 1.30 2.50
CA ARG A 58 -14.05 0.91 1.10
C ARG A 58 -12.58 1.03 0.78
N ALA A 59 -11.99 -0.05 0.28
CA ALA A 59 -10.59 -0.09 -0.07
C ALA A 59 -10.41 -0.71 -1.46
N THR A 60 -9.38 -0.25 -2.17
CA THR A 60 -8.90 -0.86 -3.40
C THR A 60 -7.61 -1.59 -3.08
N THR A 61 -7.60 -2.90 -3.31
CA THR A 61 -6.43 -3.76 -3.09
C THR A 61 -5.66 -3.93 -4.39
N ILE A 62 -4.36 -3.67 -4.35
CA ILE A 62 -3.43 -3.80 -5.46
C ILE A 62 -2.39 -4.88 -5.09
N ASN A 63 -2.10 -5.78 -6.02
CA ASN A 63 -1.02 -6.76 -5.84
C ASN A 63 0.34 -6.04 -5.87
N GLY A 64 1.25 -6.37 -4.95
CA GLY A 64 2.59 -5.79 -4.87
C GLY A 64 3.39 -5.93 -6.15
N ALA A 65 3.31 -7.08 -6.83
CA ALA A 65 3.94 -7.29 -8.13
C ALA A 65 3.40 -6.33 -9.20
N ALA A 66 2.08 -6.16 -9.29
CA ALA A 66 1.47 -5.24 -10.25
C ALA A 66 1.85 -3.78 -9.98
N LEU A 67 1.95 -3.40 -8.70
CA LEU A 67 2.42 -2.07 -8.31
C LEU A 67 3.90 -1.86 -8.68
N ALA A 68 4.75 -2.85 -8.41
CA ALA A 68 6.17 -2.79 -8.75
C ALA A 68 6.37 -2.67 -10.26
N ASP A 69 5.64 -3.45 -11.05
CA ASP A 69 5.69 -3.41 -12.52
C ASP A 69 5.27 -2.03 -13.03
N ALA A 70 4.19 -1.45 -12.50
CA ALA A 70 3.76 -0.11 -12.85
C ALA A 70 4.79 0.98 -12.47
N ILE A 71 5.43 0.86 -11.31
CA ILE A 71 6.49 1.79 -10.88
C ILE A 71 7.69 1.71 -11.83
N ILE A 72 8.12 0.50 -12.19
CA ILE A 72 9.23 0.28 -13.13
C ILE A 72 8.88 0.83 -14.51
N GLU A 73 7.65 0.60 -15.00
CA GLU A 73 7.19 1.13 -16.28
C GLU A 73 7.19 2.66 -16.31
N LEU A 74 6.69 3.29 -15.26
CA LEU A 74 6.52 4.75 -15.19
C LEU A 74 7.83 5.49 -14.86
N PHE A 75 8.70 4.90 -14.04
CA PHE A 75 9.83 5.60 -13.43
C PHE A 75 11.19 4.90 -13.59
N GLY A 76 11.22 3.65 -14.04
CA GLY A 76 12.45 2.83 -14.10
C GLY A 76 13.46 3.24 -15.17
N GLY A 77 13.12 4.22 -16.01
CA GLY A 77 13.95 4.67 -17.13
C GLY A 77 14.03 3.60 -18.22
N ARG A 78 13.46 3.87 -19.40
CA ARG A 78 13.76 3.06 -20.59
C ARG A 78 15.28 3.07 -20.80
N LYS A 79 15.90 1.89 -20.80
CA LYS A 79 17.15 1.69 -21.52
C LYS A 79 16.88 1.73 -23.02
#